data_AF-A0A1Q3PU54-F1
#
_entry.id   AF-A0A1Q3PU54-F1
#
_cell.length_a   1.000
_cell.length_b   1.000
_cell.length_c   1.000
_cell.angle_alpha   90.00
_cell.angle_beta   90.00
_cell.angle_gamma   90.00
#
_symmetry.space_group_name_H-M   'P 1'
#
loop_
_entity.id
_entity.type
_entity.pdbx_description
1 polymer ?
#
loop_
_entity_poly.entity_id
_entity_poly.type
_entity_poly.pdbx_seq_one_letter_code
_entity_poly.pdbx_strand_id
1 'polypeptide(L)'
;MLKQLLFLTFLLFVSLSSFTQIYSGHSHNDYQQKKPLLDALKYGYQSIEIDVWLHNNSLVVSHIKLGLNKKPTIDAQYLSPIIESIKKNRGKVYDNDSIPVTLMVELKNQRDSAYHRLKEYIEPYKKYFCQWQGDSLIHKGVLTLLITGGAPRNTILADSIRIATVDGGMGDTAQSISPVLVPRISEPWNKYFVWNGAGKMPKEELKTLNKLVAAVHKSGKTLRFYGAPDNYGVWKQLLNSGVDWINTNELKPFAEYYKGRK
;
A
#
# COMPACT_ATOMS: atom_id res chain seq x y z
N MET A 1 44.42 3.79 52.86
CA MET A 1 44.01 2.86 51.77
C MET A 1 42.54 3.03 51.51
N LEU A 2 42.14 3.70 50.42
CA LEU A 2 40.81 3.54 49.84
C LEU A 2 40.90 3.88 48.35
N LYS A 3 40.88 2.84 47.50
CA LYS A 3 40.82 2.97 46.04
C LYS A 3 39.37 3.33 45.68
N GLN A 4 39.12 4.54 45.20
CA GLN A 4 37.84 4.86 44.56
C GLN A 4 37.85 4.29 43.15
N LEU A 5 36.99 3.30 42.93
CA LEU A 5 36.75 2.65 41.65
C LEU A 5 35.71 3.50 40.89
N LEU A 6 36.14 4.23 39.85
CA LEU A 6 35.23 4.86 38.91
C LEU A 6 34.59 3.78 38.03
N PHE A 7 33.30 3.52 38.23
CA PHE A 7 32.49 2.73 37.31
C PHE A 7 32.06 3.64 36.16
N LEU A 8 32.69 3.49 34.99
CA LEU A 8 32.27 4.16 33.77
C LEU A 8 31.11 3.34 33.16
N THR A 9 29.86 3.77 33.39
CA THR A 9 28.69 3.20 32.74
C THR A 9 28.65 3.62 31.28
N PHE A 10 29.04 2.72 30.37
CA PHE A 10 28.88 2.90 28.94
C PHE A 10 27.40 2.71 28.57
N LEU A 11 26.65 3.81 28.52
CA LEU A 11 25.30 3.84 27.95
C LEU A 11 25.40 3.64 26.44
N LEU A 12 25.24 2.39 26.00
CA LEU A 12 24.93 2.06 24.60
C LEU A 12 23.60 2.72 24.23
N PHE A 13 23.67 3.88 23.59
CA PHE A 13 22.55 4.42 22.82
C PHE A 13 22.29 3.47 21.67
N VAL A 14 21.35 2.54 21.85
CA VAL A 14 20.72 1.85 20.73
C VAL A 14 20.02 2.94 19.93
N SER A 15 20.57 3.30 18.77
CA SER A 15 19.89 4.19 17.84
C SER A 15 18.59 3.51 17.43
N LEU A 16 17.46 4.02 17.93
CA LEU A 16 16.15 3.71 17.37
C LEU A 16 16.25 4.05 15.88
N SER A 17 16.20 3.03 15.04
CA SER A 17 16.24 3.23 13.59
C SER A 17 14.98 3.98 13.21
N SER A 18 15.10 5.28 12.92
CA SER A 18 13.96 6.09 12.55
C SER A 18 13.46 5.69 11.16
N PHE A 19 12.30 5.05 11.08
CA PHE A 19 11.70 4.70 9.80
C PHE A 19 10.89 5.90 9.29
N THR A 20 11.41 6.59 8.27
CA THR A 20 10.68 7.67 7.60
C THR A 20 9.82 7.10 6.48
N GLN A 21 8.53 7.42 6.50
CA GLN A 21 7.56 7.01 5.49
C GLN A 21 7.90 7.61 4.11
N ILE A 22 7.75 6.81 3.05
CA ILE A 22 7.87 7.21 1.64
C ILE A 22 6.47 7.29 1.02
N TYR A 23 5.93 8.50 0.88
CA TYR A 23 4.51 8.69 0.57
C TYR A 23 4.09 8.15 -0.82
N SER A 24 5.02 8.11 -1.77
CA SER A 24 4.73 7.58 -3.10
C SER A 24 5.05 6.09 -3.26
N GLY A 25 5.60 5.43 -2.24
CA GLY A 25 6.04 4.04 -2.33
C GLY A 25 4.88 3.06 -2.24
N HIS A 26 4.73 2.22 -3.26
CA HIS A 26 3.82 1.07 -3.27
C HIS A 26 4.61 -0.23 -3.46
N SER A 27 4.68 -1.06 -2.41
CA SER A 27 5.29 -2.39 -2.43
C SER A 27 4.36 -3.33 -3.18
N HIS A 28 4.65 -3.52 -4.47
CA HIS A 28 3.84 -4.34 -5.36
C HIS A 28 4.16 -5.82 -5.13
N ASN A 29 3.13 -6.66 -5.25
CA ASN A 29 3.24 -8.10 -5.00
C ASN A 29 4.10 -8.41 -3.75
N ASP A 30 3.84 -7.72 -2.64
CA ASP A 30 4.74 -7.73 -1.48
C ASP A 30 5.00 -9.15 -0.94
N TYR A 31 4.06 -10.05 -1.14
CA TYR A 31 4.16 -11.46 -0.75
C TYR A 31 5.21 -12.26 -1.53
N GLN A 32 5.77 -11.68 -2.60
CA GLN A 32 6.90 -12.21 -3.36
C GLN A 32 8.26 -11.70 -2.87
N GLN A 33 8.26 -10.73 -1.95
CA GLN A 33 9.49 -10.17 -1.38
C GLN A 33 10.23 -11.18 -0.51
N LYS A 34 11.52 -10.95 -0.26
CA LYS A 34 12.35 -11.83 0.57
C LYS A 34 11.82 -11.93 2.01
N LYS A 35 11.42 -10.80 2.59
CA LYS A 35 10.74 -10.74 3.88
C LYS A 35 9.45 -9.91 3.70
N PRO A 36 8.35 -10.55 3.28
CA PRO A 36 7.07 -9.89 3.09
C PRO A 36 6.66 -9.11 4.34
N LEU A 37 6.01 -7.97 4.13
CA LEU A 37 5.72 -6.91 5.10
C LEU A 37 6.97 -6.24 5.69
N LEU A 38 7.91 -7.02 6.24
CA LEU A 38 9.05 -6.50 6.99
C LEU A 38 9.98 -5.64 6.14
N ASP A 39 10.28 -6.05 4.91
CA ASP A 39 11.11 -5.25 4.01
C ASP A 39 10.40 -3.95 3.61
N ALA A 40 9.10 -4.00 3.29
CA ALA A 40 8.31 -2.80 3.00
C ALA A 40 8.28 -1.82 4.17
N LEU A 41 8.02 -2.29 5.39
CA LEU A 41 8.06 -1.47 6.60
C LEU A 41 9.46 -0.91 6.86
N LYS A 42 10.50 -1.75 6.76
CA LYS A 42 11.89 -1.33 6.94
C LYS A 42 12.28 -0.19 5.99
N TYR A 43 11.79 -0.21 4.75
CA TYR A 43 12.11 0.84 3.78
C TYR A 43 11.15 2.04 3.84
N GLY A 44 10.05 1.93 4.58
CA GLY A 44 9.11 3.01 4.89
C GLY A 44 7.91 3.10 3.94
N TYR A 45 7.58 2.04 3.22
CA TYR A 45 6.51 2.06 2.21
C TYR A 45 5.16 2.48 2.78
N GLN A 46 4.49 3.44 2.13
CA GLN A 46 3.14 3.84 2.54
C GLN A 46 2.06 2.85 2.10
N SER A 47 2.26 2.11 1.01
CA SER A 47 1.28 1.17 0.50
C SER A 47 1.90 -0.20 0.21
N ILE A 48 1.17 -1.27 0.54
CA ILE A 48 1.62 -2.66 0.43
C ILE A 48 0.50 -3.47 -0.24
N GLU A 49 0.81 -4.23 -1.29
CA GLU A 49 -0.15 -5.06 -2.03
C GLU A 49 -0.08 -6.53 -1.66
N ILE A 50 -1.27 -7.15 -1.48
CA ILE A 50 -1.43 -8.52 -1.02
C ILE A 50 -2.47 -9.23 -1.88
N ASP A 51 -2.05 -10.29 -2.59
CA ASP A 51 -2.96 -11.16 -3.33
C ASP A 51 -3.51 -12.25 -2.42
N VAL A 52 -4.84 -12.36 -2.35
CA VAL A 52 -5.49 -13.37 -1.51
C VAL A 52 -6.52 -14.22 -2.27
N TRP A 53 -6.51 -15.51 -1.96
CA TRP A 53 -7.50 -16.48 -2.40
C TRP A 53 -8.37 -16.91 -1.22
N LEU A 54 -9.68 -16.96 -1.44
CA LEU A 54 -10.59 -17.69 -0.55
C LEU A 54 -10.46 -19.19 -0.84
N HIS A 55 -9.95 -19.94 0.14
CA HIS A 55 -9.73 -21.38 0.06
C HIS A 55 -10.05 -22.04 1.41
N ASN A 56 -10.94 -23.04 1.42
CA ASN A 56 -11.37 -23.75 2.63
C ASN A 56 -11.73 -22.81 3.79
N ASN A 57 -12.55 -21.79 3.48
CA ASN A 57 -12.96 -20.74 4.41
C ASN A 57 -11.81 -19.93 5.05
N SER A 58 -10.65 -19.89 4.40
CA SER A 58 -9.49 -19.08 4.81
C SER A 58 -9.05 -18.15 3.69
N LEU A 59 -8.50 -16.99 4.04
CA LEU A 59 -7.88 -16.08 3.09
C LEU A 59 -6.39 -16.36 3.04
N VAL A 60 -5.95 -16.96 1.94
CA VAL A 60 -4.60 -17.48 1.74
C VAL A 60 -3.83 -16.56 0.81
N VAL A 61 -2.62 -16.17 1.20
CA VAL A 61 -1.78 -15.27 0.39
C VAL A 61 -1.13 -16.04 -0.75
N SER A 62 -1.47 -15.69 -1.99
CA SER A 62 -0.86 -16.28 -3.19
C SER A 62 -1.25 -15.53 -4.46
N HIS A 63 -0.32 -15.42 -5.41
CA HIS A 63 -0.63 -14.95 -6.75
C HIS A 63 -1.45 -15.97 -7.55
N ILE A 64 -1.08 -17.25 -7.43
CA ILE A 64 -1.64 -18.35 -8.23
C ILE A 64 -2.43 -19.33 -7.37
N LYS A 65 -3.37 -20.05 -8.00
CA LYS A 65 -4.21 -21.07 -7.34
C LYS A 65 -3.44 -22.32 -6.89
N LEU A 66 -2.20 -22.53 -7.37
CA LEU A 66 -1.46 -23.75 -7.09
C LEU A 66 -0.92 -23.76 -5.65
N GLY A 67 -1.19 -24.85 -4.92
CA GLY A 67 -0.59 -25.11 -3.61
C GLY A 67 -1.11 -24.25 -2.45
N LEU A 68 -2.33 -23.72 -2.54
CA LEU A 68 -2.92 -22.85 -1.51
C LEU A 68 -2.91 -23.48 -0.10
N ASN A 69 -2.99 -24.81 0.01
CA ASN A 69 -2.93 -25.54 1.28
C ASN A 69 -1.58 -25.43 2.02
N LYS A 70 -0.53 -24.96 1.35
CA LYS A 70 0.82 -24.77 1.93
C LYS A 70 1.20 -23.30 2.11
N LYS A 71 0.29 -22.39 1.77
CA LYS A 71 0.53 -20.94 1.80
C LYS A 71 -0.02 -20.36 3.11
N PRO A 72 0.60 -19.29 3.64
CA PRO A 72 0.13 -18.67 4.87
C PRO A 72 -1.21 -17.96 4.65
N THR A 73 -1.96 -17.77 5.73
CA THR A 73 -3.13 -16.89 5.72
C THR A 73 -2.70 -15.42 5.70
N ILE A 74 -3.60 -14.54 5.28
CA ILE A 74 -3.38 -13.08 5.36
C ILE A 74 -3.10 -12.63 6.79
N ASP A 75 -3.73 -13.27 7.79
CA ASP A 75 -3.50 -12.93 9.19
C ASP A 75 -2.08 -13.30 9.64
N ALA A 76 -1.66 -14.53 9.36
CA ALA A 76 -0.34 -15.02 9.77
C ALA A 76 0.81 -14.25 9.12
N GLN A 77 0.67 -13.84 7.84
CA GLN A 77 1.75 -13.17 7.11
C GLN A 77 1.70 -11.63 7.22
N TYR A 78 0.51 -11.03 7.37
CA TYR A 78 0.33 -9.57 7.30
C TYR A 78 -0.35 -8.97 8.51
N LEU A 79 -1.59 -9.37 8.84
CA LEU A 79 -2.38 -8.65 9.84
C LEU A 79 -1.78 -8.80 11.25
N SER A 80 -1.57 -10.02 11.72
CA SER A 80 -0.95 -10.23 13.04
C SER A 80 0.44 -9.56 13.13
N PRO A 81 1.37 -9.75 12.17
CA PRO A 81 2.68 -9.11 12.22
C PRO A 81 2.66 -7.57 12.18
N ILE A 82 1.81 -6.93 11.35
CA ILE A 82 1.75 -5.46 11.32
C ILE A 82 1.16 -4.91 12.62
N ILE A 83 0.17 -5.59 13.20
CA ILE A 83 -0.40 -5.20 14.50
C ILE A 83 0.63 -5.35 15.62
N GLU A 84 1.45 -6.40 15.62
CA GLU A 84 2.56 -6.53 16.56
C GLU A 84 3.58 -5.40 16.40
N SER A 85 3.93 -5.05 15.16
CA SER A 85 4.82 -3.92 14.88
C SER A 85 4.26 -2.62 15.45
N ILE A 86 2.97 -2.36 15.22
CA ILE A 86 2.26 -1.17 15.73
C ILE A 86 2.28 -1.13 17.27
N LYS A 87 2.02 -2.27 17.93
CA LYS A 87 2.07 -2.36 19.40
C LYS A 87 3.47 -2.08 19.94
N LYS A 88 4.51 -2.66 19.32
CA LYS A 88 5.91 -2.42 19.67
C LYS A 88 6.32 -0.97 19.44
N ASN A 89 5.73 -0.31 18.45
CA ASN A 89 5.97 1.10 18.13
C ASN A 89 4.90 2.06 18.68
N ARG A 90 4.42 1.82 19.91
CA ARG A 90 3.55 2.76 20.66
C ARG A 90 2.29 3.20 19.91
N GLY A 91 1.69 2.29 19.14
CA GLY A 91 0.46 2.56 18.38
C GLY A 91 0.67 3.18 17.00
N LYS A 92 1.92 3.31 16.53
CA LYS A 92 2.28 3.83 15.22
C LYS A 92 2.89 2.74 14.33
N VAL A 93 2.74 2.85 13.01
CA VAL A 93 3.52 2.07 12.04
C VAL A 93 4.93 2.67 11.92
N TYR A 94 5.05 3.98 11.70
CA TYR A 94 6.31 4.72 11.59
C TYR A 94 6.41 5.87 12.60
N ASP A 95 7.64 6.31 12.94
CA ASP A 95 7.86 7.34 13.97
C ASP A 95 7.17 8.67 13.64
N ASN A 96 7.19 9.03 12.35
CA ASN A 96 6.60 10.24 11.77
C ASN A 96 5.22 9.98 11.14
N ASP A 97 4.41 9.06 11.69
CA ASP A 97 3.07 8.77 11.16
C ASP A 97 2.16 10.02 11.11
N SER A 98 2.17 10.69 9.96
CA SER A 98 1.16 11.70 9.60
C SER A 98 0.00 11.08 8.81
N ILE A 99 0.22 9.95 8.14
CA ILE A 99 -0.75 9.32 7.24
C ILE A 99 -0.78 7.79 7.41
N PRO A 100 -1.97 7.16 7.45
CA PRO A 100 -2.10 5.70 7.55
C PRO A 100 -1.37 4.94 6.44
N VAL A 101 -0.87 3.75 6.76
CA VAL A 101 -0.36 2.79 5.78
C VAL A 101 -1.52 2.08 5.08
N THR A 102 -1.49 2.02 3.76
CA THR A 102 -2.51 1.35 2.95
C THR A 102 -2.15 -0.11 2.74
N LEU A 103 -2.96 -1.01 3.30
CA LEU A 103 -3.00 -2.41 2.89
C LEU A 103 -3.93 -2.53 1.69
N MET A 104 -3.34 -2.77 0.51
CA MET A 104 -4.06 -2.98 -0.73
C MET A 104 -4.25 -4.48 -0.95
N VAL A 105 -5.48 -4.94 -0.99
CA VAL A 105 -5.79 -6.38 -1.06
C VAL A 105 -6.49 -6.68 -2.38
N GLU A 106 -5.91 -7.61 -3.16
CA GLU A 106 -6.56 -8.16 -4.35
C GLU A 106 -7.28 -9.47 -4.00
N LEU A 107 -8.60 -9.48 -4.17
CA LEU A 107 -9.43 -10.68 -3.95
C LEU A 107 -9.49 -11.49 -5.25
N LYS A 108 -8.72 -12.59 -5.32
CA LYS A 108 -8.51 -13.36 -6.57
C LYS A 108 -9.69 -14.22 -6.99
N ASN A 109 -10.60 -14.55 -6.07
CA ASN A 109 -11.80 -15.34 -6.35
C ASN A 109 -12.94 -15.02 -5.38
N GLN A 110 -14.19 -15.37 -5.77
CA GLN A 110 -15.38 -15.28 -4.93
C GLN A 110 -15.45 -13.97 -4.14
N ARG A 111 -15.30 -12.84 -4.85
CA ARG A 111 -14.88 -11.55 -4.26
C ARG A 111 -15.78 -11.08 -3.13
N ASP A 112 -17.09 -11.20 -3.26
CA ASP A 112 -18.03 -10.86 -2.20
C ASP A 112 -17.81 -11.71 -0.95
N SER A 113 -17.74 -13.03 -1.09
CA SER A 113 -17.50 -13.96 0.02
C SER A 113 -16.11 -13.76 0.64
N ALA A 114 -15.09 -13.52 -0.19
CA ALA A 114 -13.74 -13.21 0.26
C ALA A 114 -13.68 -11.89 1.04
N TYR A 115 -14.42 -10.87 0.62
CA TYR A 115 -14.53 -9.60 1.33
C TYR A 115 -15.23 -9.75 2.69
N HIS A 116 -16.33 -10.51 2.77
CA HIS A 116 -16.97 -10.82 4.05
C HIS A 116 -15.99 -11.53 4.99
N ARG A 117 -15.27 -12.54 4.47
CA ARG A 117 -14.25 -13.24 5.25
C ARG A 117 -13.12 -12.30 5.68
N LEU A 118 -12.72 -11.36 4.84
CA LEU A 118 -11.69 -10.36 5.18
C LEU A 118 -12.14 -9.46 6.33
N LYS A 119 -13.42 -9.06 6.37
CA LYS A 119 -13.98 -8.32 7.51
C LYS A 119 -13.86 -9.10 8.81
N GLU A 120 -14.14 -10.41 8.79
CA GLU A 120 -13.98 -11.27 9.97
C GLU A 120 -12.52 -11.36 10.44
N TYR A 121 -11.56 -11.45 9.51
CA TYR A 121 -10.12 -11.39 9.84
C TYR A 121 -9.71 -10.05 10.44
N ILE A 122 -10.35 -8.95 10.04
CA ILE A 122 -10.02 -7.59 10.49
C ILE A 122 -10.74 -7.21 11.78
N GLU A 123 -11.88 -7.80 12.12
CA GLU A 123 -12.68 -7.41 13.29
C GLU A 123 -11.86 -7.36 14.60
N PRO A 124 -10.97 -8.32 14.92
CA PRO A 124 -10.11 -8.24 16.11
C PRO A 124 -9.12 -7.06 16.09
N TYR A 125 -8.82 -6.52 14.91
CA TYR A 125 -7.87 -5.44 14.65
C TYR A 125 -8.53 -4.13 14.22
N LYS A 126 -9.86 -4.08 14.16
CA LYS A 126 -10.67 -2.97 13.66
C LYS A 126 -10.23 -1.59 14.14
N LYS A 127 -9.81 -1.47 15.40
CA LYS A 127 -9.35 -0.19 15.99
C LYS A 127 -8.12 0.42 15.31
N TYR A 128 -7.32 -0.38 14.59
CA TYR A 128 -6.15 0.10 13.87
C TYR A 128 -6.48 0.57 12.44
N PHE A 129 -7.66 0.22 11.92
CA PHE A 129 -8.09 0.54 10.57
C PHE A 129 -9.00 1.76 10.56
N CYS A 130 -8.81 2.65 9.58
CA CYS A 130 -9.75 3.72 9.29
C CYS A 130 -11.15 3.16 8.97
N GLN A 131 -12.20 3.86 9.39
CA GLN A 131 -13.60 3.48 9.15
C GLN A 131 -14.42 4.67 8.69
N TRP A 132 -15.38 4.41 7.79
CA TRP A 132 -16.20 5.43 7.15
C TRP A 132 -17.69 5.13 7.25
N GLN A 133 -18.49 6.17 7.44
CA GLN A 133 -19.94 6.13 7.25
C GLN A 133 -20.30 7.07 6.10
N GLY A 134 -20.76 6.53 4.98
CA GLY A 134 -20.81 7.30 3.73
C GLY A 134 -19.41 7.79 3.36
N ASP A 135 -19.27 9.11 3.17
CA ASP A 135 -17.98 9.80 2.93
C ASP A 135 -17.34 10.37 4.21
N SER A 136 -17.96 10.19 5.38
CA SER A 136 -17.42 10.69 6.65
C SER A 136 -16.44 9.69 7.24
N LEU A 137 -15.20 10.12 7.52
CA LEU A 137 -14.25 9.34 8.32
C LEU A 137 -14.67 9.39 9.80
N ILE A 138 -15.22 8.30 10.31
CA ILE A 138 -15.74 8.23 11.68
C ILE A 138 -14.71 7.70 12.69
N HIS A 139 -13.67 7.03 12.20
CA HIS A 139 -12.55 6.58 13.03
C HIS A 139 -11.26 6.64 12.23
N LYS A 140 -10.27 7.38 12.72
CA LYS A 140 -8.94 7.50 12.11
C LYS A 140 -8.00 6.44 12.70
N GLY A 141 -7.75 5.38 11.93
CA GLY A 141 -6.74 4.37 12.25
C GLY A 141 -5.33 4.77 11.78
N VAL A 142 -4.38 3.85 11.97
CA VAL A 142 -3.02 3.93 11.40
C VAL A 142 -2.87 3.05 10.15
N LEU A 143 -3.91 2.28 9.83
CA LEU A 143 -4.03 1.48 8.61
C LEU A 143 -5.27 1.91 7.82
N THR A 144 -5.18 1.81 6.49
CA THR A 144 -6.31 1.93 5.57
C THR A 144 -6.38 0.68 4.73
N LEU A 145 -7.58 0.11 4.56
CA LEU A 145 -7.80 -1.00 3.63
C LEU A 145 -8.29 -0.47 2.28
N LEU A 146 -7.65 -0.93 1.19
CA LEU A 146 -8.00 -0.62 -0.19
C LEU A 146 -8.19 -1.93 -0.96
N ILE A 147 -9.35 -2.15 -1.57
CA ILE A 147 -9.61 -3.38 -2.33
C ILE A 147 -9.39 -3.13 -3.83
N THR A 148 -8.67 -4.02 -4.51
CA THR A 148 -8.34 -3.93 -5.95
C THR A 148 -8.70 -5.19 -6.73
N GLY A 149 -8.46 -5.19 -8.04
CA GLY A 149 -8.64 -6.34 -8.94
C GLY A 149 -10.10 -6.72 -9.20
N GLY A 150 -10.97 -5.73 -9.39
CA GLY A 150 -12.42 -5.92 -9.55
C GLY A 150 -13.14 -6.00 -8.21
N ALA A 151 -12.79 -5.10 -7.28
CA ALA A 151 -13.36 -5.02 -5.94
C ALA A 151 -14.90 -5.18 -5.94
N PRO A 152 -15.49 -5.90 -4.95
CA PRO A 152 -16.93 -6.07 -4.83
C PRO A 152 -17.59 -4.78 -4.33
N ARG A 153 -17.59 -3.74 -5.19
CA ARG A 153 -17.94 -2.36 -4.84
C ARG A 153 -19.33 -2.23 -4.24
N ASN A 154 -20.32 -2.95 -4.79
CA ASN A 154 -21.70 -2.92 -4.27
C ASN A 154 -21.78 -3.45 -2.85
N THR A 155 -21.07 -4.55 -2.56
CA THR A 155 -21.00 -5.15 -1.22
C THR A 155 -20.27 -4.24 -0.23
N ILE A 156 -19.17 -3.62 -0.67
CA ILE A 156 -18.47 -2.60 0.11
C ILE A 156 -19.38 -1.40 0.41
N LEU A 157 -20.14 -0.92 -0.59
CA LEU A 157 -21.05 0.21 -0.44
C LEU A 157 -22.24 -0.08 0.49
N ALA A 158 -22.72 -1.32 0.52
CA ALA A 158 -23.83 -1.76 1.36
C ALA A 158 -23.49 -1.79 2.86
N ASP A 159 -22.20 -1.80 3.24
CA ASP A 159 -21.80 -1.67 4.64
C ASP A 159 -22.20 -0.27 5.18
N SER A 160 -22.94 -0.26 6.29
CA SER A 160 -23.30 1.00 6.98
C SER A 160 -22.08 1.71 7.55
N ILE A 161 -21.12 0.95 8.05
CA ILE A 161 -19.77 1.38 8.41
C ILE A 161 -18.78 0.57 7.58
N ARG A 162 -18.11 1.24 6.64
CA ARG A 162 -17.08 0.66 5.79
C ARG A 162 -15.74 0.63 6.50
N ILE A 163 -15.06 -0.50 6.39
CA ILE A 163 -13.64 -0.66 6.75
C ILE A 163 -12.71 -0.48 5.54
N ALA A 164 -13.27 -0.47 4.34
CA ALA A 164 -12.55 -0.54 3.07
C ALA A 164 -12.91 0.58 2.11
N THR A 165 -11.91 1.00 1.34
CA THR A 165 -12.03 1.82 0.13
C THR A 165 -11.78 0.97 -1.12
N VAL A 166 -12.01 1.52 -2.31
CA VAL A 166 -11.92 0.80 -3.59
C VAL A 166 -10.85 1.44 -4.48
N ASP A 167 -10.01 0.60 -5.09
CA ASP A 167 -9.14 0.99 -6.19
C ASP A 167 -9.96 0.98 -7.49
N GLY A 168 -9.97 2.11 -8.18
CA GLY A 168 -10.77 2.33 -9.38
C GLY A 168 -9.96 2.32 -10.67
N GLY A 169 -10.68 2.49 -11.79
CA GLY A 169 -10.08 2.72 -13.12
C GLY A 169 -10.47 4.09 -13.67
N MET A 170 -9.96 4.47 -14.84
CA MET A 170 -10.19 5.81 -15.40
C MET A 170 -11.67 6.19 -15.56
N GLY A 171 -12.59 5.23 -15.65
CA GLY A 171 -14.04 5.50 -15.64
C GLY A 171 -14.54 6.16 -14.35
N ASP A 172 -13.85 5.94 -13.22
CA ASP A 172 -14.17 6.52 -11.90
C ASP A 172 -13.66 7.96 -11.74
N THR A 173 -13.06 8.54 -12.77
CA THR A 173 -12.73 9.98 -12.80
C THR A 173 -13.97 10.86 -13.01
N ALA A 174 -15.12 10.25 -13.34
CA ALA A 174 -16.40 10.95 -13.36
C ALA A 174 -16.73 11.56 -11.98
N GLN A 175 -17.28 12.78 -11.97
CA GLN A 175 -17.54 13.55 -10.73
C GLN A 175 -18.55 12.89 -9.78
N SER A 176 -19.38 11.95 -10.27
CA SER A 176 -20.38 11.25 -9.46
C SER A 176 -19.78 10.21 -8.49
N ILE A 177 -18.51 9.84 -8.65
CA ILE A 177 -17.86 8.85 -7.78
C ILE A 177 -17.01 9.55 -6.74
N SER A 178 -17.40 9.39 -5.46
CA SER A 178 -16.71 9.97 -4.31
C SER A 178 -15.22 9.59 -4.27
N PRO A 179 -14.31 10.55 -4.06
CA PRO A 179 -12.89 10.28 -3.84
C PRO A 179 -12.61 9.64 -2.47
N VAL A 180 -13.57 9.61 -1.55
CA VAL A 180 -13.44 8.86 -0.29
C VAL A 180 -13.68 7.37 -0.54
N LEU A 181 -14.68 7.03 -1.35
CA LEU A 181 -14.92 5.64 -1.76
C LEU A 181 -13.83 5.11 -2.68
N VAL A 182 -13.46 5.91 -3.69
CA VAL A 182 -12.47 5.56 -4.72
C VAL A 182 -11.31 6.57 -4.67
N PRO A 183 -10.38 6.46 -3.70
CA PRO A 183 -9.29 7.43 -3.54
C PRO A 183 -8.16 7.25 -4.54
N ARG A 184 -8.06 6.07 -5.16
CA ARG A 184 -6.98 5.70 -6.08
C ARG A 184 -7.54 5.20 -7.40
N ILE A 185 -6.93 5.63 -8.49
CA ILE A 185 -7.12 5.14 -9.84
C ILE A 185 -5.86 4.36 -10.25
N SER A 186 -6.03 3.12 -10.68
CA SER A 186 -4.94 2.25 -11.13
C SER A 186 -5.14 1.86 -12.59
N GLU A 187 -4.12 2.08 -13.41
CA GLU A 187 -4.15 1.73 -14.83
C GLU A 187 -2.95 0.88 -15.24
N PRO A 188 -3.12 -0.05 -16.20
CA PRO A 188 -2.02 -0.80 -16.77
C PRO A 188 -1.13 0.12 -17.60
N TRP A 189 0.18 0.11 -17.34
CA TRP A 189 1.17 0.93 -18.06
C TRP A 189 1.11 0.71 -19.58
N ASN A 190 1.10 -0.56 -19.99
CA ASN A 190 1.15 -0.99 -21.39
C ASN A 190 -0.11 -0.64 -22.21
N LYS A 191 -1.18 -0.16 -21.56
CA LYS A 191 -2.35 0.38 -22.27
C LYS A 191 -2.06 1.75 -22.91
N TYR A 192 -1.10 2.49 -22.37
CA TYR A 192 -0.83 3.87 -22.76
C TYR A 192 0.58 4.09 -23.28
N PHE A 193 1.53 3.25 -22.85
CA PHE A 193 2.95 3.54 -23.01
C PHE A 193 3.73 2.31 -23.47
N VAL A 194 4.73 2.56 -24.30
CA VAL A 194 5.77 1.58 -24.68
C VAL A 194 7.15 2.02 -24.22
N TRP A 195 7.31 3.28 -23.79
CA TRP A 195 8.56 3.78 -23.24
C TRP A 195 9.00 2.97 -22.02
N ASN A 196 10.29 2.61 -21.99
CA ASN A 196 10.86 1.67 -21.03
C ASN A 196 11.68 2.32 -19.90
N GLY A 197 11.75 3.66 -19.88
CA GLY A 197 12.60 4.40 -18.94
C GLY A 197 13.94 4.88 -19.51
N ALA A 198 14.35 4.41 -20.70
CA ALA A 198 15.61 4.81 -21.30
C ALA A 198 15.49 6.19 -21.99
N GLY A 199 16.45 7.07 -21.72
CA GLY A 199 16.50 8.40 -22.30
C GLY A 199 15.29 9.26 -21.93
N LYS A 200 14.96 10.23 -22.80
CA LYS A 200 13.81 11.11 -22.60
C LYS A 200 12.52 10.40 -23.05
N MET A 201 11.47 10.45 -22.23
CA MET A 201 10.14 9.96 -22.62
C MET A 201 9.68 10.66 -23.93
N PRO A 202 9.14 9.92 -24.91
CA PRO A 202 8.62 10.50 -26.15
C PRO A 202 7.56 11.57 -25.87
N LYS A 203 7.55 12.65 -26.67
CA LYS A 203 6.69 13.83 -26.44
C LYS A 203 5.21 13.48 -26.34
N GLU A 204 4.71 12.61 -27.21
CA GLU A 204 3.29 12.22 -27.21
C GLU A 204 2.92 11.31 -26.02
N GLU A 205 3.83 10.43 -25.60
CA GLU A 205 3.65 9.64 -24.38
C GLU A 205 3.63 10.56 -23.15
N LEU A 206 4.55 11.53 -23.05
CA LEU A 206 4.56 12.51 -21.96
C LEU A 206 3.28 13.36 -21.92
N LYS A 207 2.78 13.79 -23.09
CA LYS A 207 1.49 14.50 -23.21
C LYS A 207 0.33 13.64 -22.70
N THR A 208 0.33 12.35 -23.04
CA THR A 208 -0.66 11.37 -22.58
C THR A 208 -0.59 11.19 -21.05
N LEU A 209 0.61 11.00 -20.50
CA LEU A 209 0.84 10.90 -19.06
C LEU A 209 0.29 12.11 -18.30
N ASN A 210 0.66 13.33 -18.74
CA ASN A 210 0.20 14.56 -18.10
C ASN A 210 -1.33 14.73 -18.19
N LYS A 211 -1.96 14.31 -19.30
CA LYS A 211 -3.42 14.33 -19.46
C LYS A 211 -4.10 13.38 -18.47
N LEU A 212 -3.57 12.17 -18.28
CA LEU A 212 -4.12 11.19 -17.33
C LEU A 212 -4.00 11.69 -15.89
N VAL A 213 -2.82 12.20 -15.51
CA VAL A 213 -2.60 12.80 -14.18
C VAL A 213 -3.60 13.93 -13.94
N ALA A 214 -3.71 14.88 -14.87
CA ALA A 214 -4.62 16.01 -14.74
C ALA A 214 -6.09 15.58 -14.61
N ALA A 215 -6.54 14.57 -15.37
CA ALA A 215 -7.89 14.05 -15.28
C ALA A 215 -8.18 13.42 -13.91
N VAL A 216 -7.25 12.62 -13.39
CA VAL A 216 -7.38 11.96 -12.09
C VAL A 216 -7.37 12.98 -10.95
N HIS A 217 -6.41 13.92 -10.96
CA HIS A 217 -6.31 14.96 -9.94
C HIS A 217 -7.51 15.92 -9.95
N LYS A 218 -8.06 16.26 -11.14
CA LYS A 218 -9.31 17.04 -11.25
C LYS A 218 -10.50 16.36 -10.57
N SER A 219 -10.47 15.03 -10.44
CA SER A 219 -11.50 14.26 -9.73
C SER A 219 -11.23 14.08 -8.22
N GLY A 220 -10.18 14.70 -7.69
CA GLY A 220 -9.78 14.61 -6.27
C GLY A 220 -9.15 13.27 -5.89
N LYS A 221 -8.68 12.49 -6.87
CA LYS A 221 -8.15 11.13 -6.69
C LYS A 221 -6.65 11.09 -6.97
N THR A 222 -6.01 9.99 -6.60
CA THR A 222 -4.58 9.73 -6.85
C THR A 222 -4.37 8.70 -7.96
N LEU A 223 -3.25 8.74 -8.68
CA LEU A 223 -2.94 7.86 -9.81
C LEU A 223 -1.81 6.88 -9.49
N ARG A 224 -1.98 5.62 -9.90
CA ARG A 224 -0.98 4.54 -9.92
C ARG A 224 -0.94 3.91 -11.31
N PHE A 225 0.26 3.53 -11.77
CA PHE A 225 0.40 2.60 -12.91
C PHE A 225 0.98 1.27 -12.42
N TYR A 226 0.32 0.15 -12.77
CA TYR A 226 0.88 -1.20 -12.57
C TYR A 226 1.46 -1.74 -13.88
N GLY A 227 2.41 -2.66 -13.78
CA GLY A 227 3.12 -3.22 -14.94
C GLY A 227 4.05 -2.24 -15.66
N ALA A 228 4.37 -1.09 -15.06
CA ALA A 228 5.39 -0.19 -15.57
C ALA A 228 6.80 -0.80 -15.40
N PRO A 229 7.76 -0.50 -16.28
CA PRO A 229 9.15 -0.88 -16.09
C PRO A 229 9.68 -0.35 -14.75
N ASP A 230 10.28 -1.23 -13.97
CA ASP A 230 10.70 -0.94 -12.58
C ASP A 230 12.16 -0.47 -12.55
N ASN A 231 12.40 0.78 -12.95
CA ASN A 231 13.73 1.36 -13.01
C ASN A 231 13.74 2.87 -12.74
N TYR A 232 14.93 3.40 -12.46
CA TYR A 232 15.15 4.83 -12.15
C TYR A 232 14.54 5.79 -13.17
N GLY A 233 14.65 5.49 -14.47
CA GLY A 233 14.13 6.37 -15.53
C GLY A 233 12.62 6.54 -15.44
N VAL A 234 11.90 5.42 -15.30
CA VAL A 234 10.44 5.43 -15.12
C VAL A 234 10.06 6.05 -13.79
N TRP A 235 10.67 5.65 -12.66
CA TRP A 235 10.36 6.23 -11.35
C TRP A 235 10.53 7.74 -11.34
N LYS A 236 11.61 8.25 -11.93
CA LYS A 236 11.86 9.69 -12.07
C LYS A 236 10.78 10.38 -12.87
N GLN A 237 10.44 9.85 -14.03
CA GLN A 237 9.46 10.47 -14.90
C GLN A 237 8.06 10.48 -14.27
N LEU A 238 7.62 9.38 -13.66
CA LEU A 238 6.33 9.29 -12.99
C LEU A 238 6.22 10.28 -11.84
N LEU A 239 7.21 10.33 -10.94
CA LEU A 239 7.25 11.29 -9.84
C LEU A 239 7.28 12.74 -10.34
N ASN A 240 8.06 13.04 -11.38
CA ASN A 240 8.15 14.39 -11.95
C ASN A 240 6.87 14.83 -12.67
N SER A 241 6.10 13.89 -13.21
CA SER A 241 4.80 14.13 -13.83
C SER A 241 3.65 14.19 -12.82
N GLY A 242 3.91 14.00 -11.52
CA GLY A 242 2.89 14.07 -10.48
C GLY A 242 2.08 12.78 -10.28
N VAL A 243 2.58 11.63 -10.74
CA VAL A 243 1.97 10.33 -10.40
C VAL A 243 2.20 10.07 -8.90
N ASP A 244 1.12 9.81 -8.18
CA ASP A 244 1.11 9.75 -6.73
C ASP A 244 1.76 8.47 -6.19
N TRP A 245 1.56 7.35 -6.87
CA TRP A 245 2.00 6.02 -6.41
C TRP A 245 2.92 5.35 -7.42
N ILE A 246 4.12 5.00 -6.96
CA ILE A 246 5.11 4.23 -7.73
C ILE A 246 5.03 2.77 -7.31
N ASN A 247 4.56 1.96 -8.25
CA ASN A 247 4.54 0.51 -8.16
C ASN A 247 5.95 -0.04 -8.34
N THR A 248 6.47 -0.76 -7.35
CA THR A 248 7.83 -1.31 -7.43
C THR A 248 7.96 -2.63 -6.66
N ASN A 249 8.71 -3.56 -7.25
CA ASN A 249 9.20 -4.77 -6.59
C ASN A 249 10.63 -4.55 -6.06
N GLU A 250 11.35 -3.53 -6.55
CA GLU A 250 12.71 -3.14 -6.14
C GLU A 250 12.70 -2.25 -4.89
N LEU A 251 12.30 -2.83 -3.75
CA LEU A 251 11.98 -2.05 -2.55
C LEU A 251 13.13 -1.16 -2.04
N LYS A 252 14.32 -1.75 -1.90
CA LYS A 252 15.49 -1.03 -1.42
C LYS A 252 15.95 0.03 -2.43
N PRO A 253 16.21 -0.30 -3.72
CA PRO A 253 16.63 0.69 -4.70
C PRO A 253 15.66 1.88 -4.84
N PHE A 254 14.34 1.64 -4.90
CA PHE A 254 13.38 2.73 -4.99
C PHE A 254 13.38 3.59 -3.73
N ALA A 255 13.43 2.99 -2.53
CA ALA A 255 13.43 3.74 -1.29
C ALA A 255 14.69 4.62 -1.12
N GLU A 256 15.87 4.11 -1.51
CA GLU A 256 17.12 4.89 -1.53
C GLU A 256 17.02 6.05 -2.51
N TYR A 257 16.53 5.79 -3.73
CA TYR A 257 16.28 6.82 -4.73
C TYR A 257 15.31 7.90 -4.23
N TYR A 258 14.16 7.52 -3.68
CA TYR A 258 13.13 8.45 -3.20
C TYR A 258 13.65 9.34 -2.07
N LYS A 259 14.44 8.79 -1.14
CA LYS A 259 15.03 9.55 -0.03
C LYS A 259 16.12 10.52 -0.50
N GLY A 260 16.88 10.17 -1.53
CA GLY A 260 17.89 11.05 -2.14
C GLY A 260 17.32 12.17 -3.02
N ARG A 261 16.01 12.21 -3.29
CA ARG A 261 15.35 13.31 -4.01
C ARG A 261 15.05 14.53 -3.14
N LYS A 262 15.08 14.38 -1.81
CA LYS A 262 14.74 15.44 -0.85
C LYS A 262 15.93 16.32 -0.53
#